data_AF-A0A1Q9EJT4-F1
#
_entry.id   AF-A0A1Q9EJT4-F1
#
_cell.length_a   1.000
_cell.length_b   1.000
_cell.length_c   1.000
_cell.angle_alpha   90.00
_cell.angle_beta   90.00
_cell.angle_gamma   90.00
#
_symmetry.space_group_name_H-M   'P 1'
#
loop_
_entity.id
_entity.type
_entity.pdbx_description
1 polymer ?
#
loop_
_entity_poly.entity_id
_entity_poly.type
_entity_poly.pdbx_seq_one_letter_code
_entity_poly.pdbx_strand_id
1 'polypeptide(L)'
;MRTITTAILAAESIITIIITIIFSIIIIIIIITIIIIIVIIIIIIIVMILVIIIVIIIVIIIVVITVRGHHTVSVSVISMIGMTINAITNGICSIVTTAIIIIIIIISSSSSSINIIVNVIFFIIIVIITVNVVLIILIVIITITEVKSLQRQGMVCAMTGDGVNDAPALHEARIGVAMGLQGTEVAKGASEMILTDDNFTSIVRAVEKGRSIYAGIQKLVAFVMSVHVAEVIQIFFCVVADIPLMRTPMQILFLIVVTDLPPSIALGMEPAEKDILAQPPRSRDEPIVLGWMWLSICMNGLVLATVIIAIYLVSLQRFAGAIFLRDIFSHVEADETKSVDEALAQARTVAFIALVLSENVRAYICRSFTNPVWVGLCQNRVMLRAVLVAQAAMLCAVLVPFLSDQVLGLSGGDIGAFGWVLACLGPAATLVLCELTKLLTKAQRARSLPKAPADKEGAKEEEP
;
A
#
# COMPACT_ATOMS: atom_id res chain seq x y z
N MET A 1 -77.45 68.97 61.31
CA MET A 1 -75.99 69.04 61.08
C MET A 1 -75.24 67.86 61.70
N ARG A 2 -75.30 67.61 63.03
CA ARG A 2 -74.57 66.50 63.68
C ARG A 2 -74.80 65.10 63.09
N THR A 3 -76.02 64.77 62.66
CA THR A 3 -76.36 63.44 62.10
C THR A 3 -75.80 63.18 60.69
N ILE A 4 -75.56 64.24 59.91
CA ILE A 4 -74.98 64.13 58.55
C ILE A 4 -73.47 63.98 58.66
N THR A 5 -72.83 64.70 59.59
CA THR A 5 -71.38 64.60 59.84
C THR A 5 -70.98 63.21 60.32
N THR A 6 -71.77 62.56 61.18
CA THR A 6 -71.52 61.19 61.64
C THR A 6 -71.68 60.14 60.53
N ALA A 7 -72.61 60.35 59.59
CA ALA A 7 -72.79 59.45 58.45
C ALA A 7 -71.65 59.57 57.42
N ILE A 8 -71.10 60.77 57.22
CA ILE A 8 -69.94 61.02 56.34
C ILE A 8 -68.67 60.39 56.92
N LEU A 9 -68.41 60.56 58.24
CA LEU A 9 -67.30 59.91 58.93
C LEU A 9 -67.38 58.37 58.92
N ALA A 10 -68.60 57.81 59.00
CA ALA A 10 -68.83 56.37 58.85
C ALA A 10 -68.60 55.89 57.39
N ALA A 11 -68.97 56.70 56.40
CA ALA A 11 -68.73 56.39 54.99
C ALA A 11 -67.24 56.45 54.62
N GLU A 12 -66.49 57.45 55.11
CA GLU A 12 -65.03 57.54 54.91
C GLU A 12 -64.30 56.35 55.54
N SER A 13 -64.68 55.94 56.76
CA SER A 13 -64.07 54.78 57.41
C SER A 13 -64.36 53.47 56.66
N ILE A 14 -65.59 53.28 56.15
CA ILE A 14 -65.94 52.11 55.31
C ILE A 14 -65.15 52.10 53.99
N ILE A 15 -65.03 53.25 53.32
CA ILE A 15 -64.25 53.38 52.07
C ILE A 15 -62.76 53.07 52.31
N THR A 16 -62.21 53.56 53.41
CA THR A 16 -60.81 53.31 53.79
C THR A 16 -60.57 51.82 54.06
N ILE A 17 -61.51 51.14 54.72
CA ILE A 17 -61.44 49.69 54.96
C ILE A 17 -61.50 48.91 53.63
N ILE A 18 -62.40 49.28 52.71
CA ILE A 18 -62.53 48.63 51.40
C ILE A 18 -61.25 48.81 50.57
N ILE A 19 -60.67 50.01 50.54
CA ILE A 19 -59.41 50.28 49.83
C ILE A 19 -58.27 49.45 50.43
N THR A 20 -58.19 49.33 51.76
CA THR A 20 -57.17 48.54 52.44
C THR A 20 -57.28 47.04 52.14
N ILE A 21 -58.52 46.52 52.05
CA ILE A 21 -58.80 45.14 51.66
C ILE A 21 -58.41 44.90 50.20
N ILE A 22 -58.80 45.78 49.28
CA ILE A 22 -58.45 45.68 47.85
C ILE A 22 -56.92 45.72 47.67
N PHE A 23 -56.23 46.63 48.36
CA PHE A 23 -54.77 46.73 48.29
C PHE A 23 -54.08 45.47 48.83
N SER A 24 -54.60 44.89 49.92
CA SER A 24 -54.10 43.61 50.47
C SER A 24 -54.32 42.45 49.50
N ILE A 25 -55.47 42.38 48.82
CA ILE A 25 -55.76 41.36 47.81
C ILE A 25 -54.82 41.50 46.60
N ILE A 26 -54.56 42.73 46.14
CA ILE A 26 -53.63 43.01 45.04
C ILE A 26 -52.20 42.56 45.40
N ILE A 27 -51.73 42.87 46.62
CA ILE A 27 -50.43 42.41 47.10
C ILE A 27 -50.35 40.88 47.13
N ILE A 28 -51.39 40.20 47.62
CA ILE A 28 -51.44 38.73 47.64
C ILE A 28 -51.37 38.15 46.23
N ILE A 29 -52.09 38.73 45.27
CA ILE A 29 -52.06 38.29 43.86
C ILE A 29 -50.66 38.49 43.26
N ILE A 30 -50.00 39.62 43.54
CA ILE A 30 -48.64 39.89 43.07
C ILE A 30 -47.66 38.88 43.66
N ILE A 31 -47.74 38.59 44.97
CA ILE A 31 -46.88 37.61 45.64
C ILE A 31 -47.10 36.22 45.05
N ILE A 32 -48.35 35.79 44.86
CA ILE A 32 -48.68 34.49 44.24
C ILE A 32 -48.11 34.42 42.82
N THR A 33 -48.24 35.49 42.04
CA THR A 33 -47.71 35.56 40.67
C THR A 33 -46.18 35.45 40.66
N ILE A 34 -45.48 36.15 41.56
CA ILE A 34 -44.02 36.06 41.70
C ILE A 34 -43.60 34.64 42.11
N ILE A 35 -44.31 34.00 43.05
CA ILE A 35 -44.03 32.62 43.46
C ILE A 35 -44.18 31.66 42.27
N ILE A 36 -45.26 31.79 41.49
CA ILE A 36 -45.49 30.97 40.29
C ILE A 36 -44.35 31.15 39.28
N ILE A 37 -43.92 32.40 39.03
CA ILE A 37 -42.80 32.68 38.11
C ILE A 37 -41.49 32.04 38.63
N ILE A 38 -41.19 32.17 39.92
CA ILE A 38 -39.99 31.56 40.52
C ILE A 38 -40.04 30.03 40.39
N VAL A 39 -41.18 29.40 40.67
CA VAL A 39 -41.37 27.95 40.53
C VAL A 39 -41.16 27.51 39.08
N ILE A 40 -41.71 28.24 38.10
CA ILE A 40 -41.51 27.96 36.68
C ILE A 40 -40.02 28.08 36.31
N ILE A 41 -39.33 29.12 36.77
CA ILE A 41 -37.88 29.30 36.52
C ILE A 41 -37.08 28.15 37.11
N ILE A 42 -37.38 27.72 38.35
CA ILE A 42 -36.71 26.59 39.00
C ILE A 42 -36.94 25.29 38.22
N ILE A 43 -38.18 25.04 37.78
CA ILE A 43 -38.50 23.86 36.95
C ILE A 43 -37.70 23.89 35.64
N ILE A 44 -37.63 25.04 34.96
CA ILE A 44 -36.83 25.19 33.73
C ILE A 44 -35.35 24.90 34.00
N ILE A 45 -34.79 25.43 35.09
CA ILE A 45 -33.38 25.19 35.47
C ILE A 45 -33.14 23.71 35.74
N ILE A 46 -34.03 23.04 36.48
CA ILE A 46 -33.92 21.60 36.79
C ILE A 46 -33.99 20.77 35.50
N VAL A 47 -34.93 21.07 34.61
CA VAL A 47 -35.05 20.40 33.31
C VAL A 47 -33.80 20.61 32.47
N MET A 48 -33.25 21.83 32.44
CA MET A 48 -31.99 22.12 31.75
C MET A 48 -30.82 21.31 32.32
N ILE A 49 -30.66 21.28 33.64
CA ILE A 49 -29.61 20.51 34.30
C ILE A 49 -29.77 19.02 33.99
N LEU A 50 -30.99 18.49 34.04
CA LEU A 50 -31.27 17.10 33.73
C LEU A 50 -30.93 16.76 32.28
N VAL A 51 -31.28 17.62 31.32
CA VAL A 51 -30.91 17.46 29.90
C VAL A 51 -29.40 17.47 29.73
N ILE A 52 -28.68 18.40 30.38
CA ILE A 52 -27.22 18.45 30.34
C ILE A 52 -26.61 17.15 30.91
N ILE A 53 -27.10 16.66 32.04
CA ILE A 53 -26.64 15.40 32.64
C ILE A 53 -26.91 14.22 31.72
N ILE A 54 -28.10 14.12 31.13
CA ILE A 54 -28.46 13.05 30.19
C ILE A 54 -27.53 13.09 28.97
N VAL A 55 -27.27 14.27 28.41
CA VAL A 55 -26.33 14.44 27.29
C VAL A 55 -24.92 13.99 27.69
N ILE A 56 -24.42 14.40 28.86
CA ILE A 56 -23.09 13.99 29.36
C ILE A 56 -23.04 12.46 29.53
N ILE A 57 -24.08 11.86 30.11
CA ILE A 57 -24.17 10.41 30.28
C ILE A 57 -24.20 9.70 28.93
N ILE A 58 -25.00 10.18 27.96
CA ILE A 58 -25.03 9.63 26.61
C ILE A 58 -23.65 9.74 25.94
N VAL A 59 -22.98 10.88 26.05
CA VAL A 59 -21.62 11.06 25.51
C VAL A 59 -20.63 10.10 26.18
N ILE A 60 -20.68 9.92 27.51
CA ILE A 60 -19.82 8.97 28.22
C ILE A 60 -20.13 7.53 27.79
N ILE A 61 -21.40 7.15 27.70
CA ILE A 61 -21.82 5.83 27.24
C ILE A 61 -21.36 5.59 25.81
N ILE A 62 -21.49 6.59 24.92
CA ILE A 62 -21.00 6.51 23.54
C ILE A 62 -19.49 6.36 23.51
N VAL A 63 -18.73 7.15 24.28
CA VAL A 63 -17.26 7.00 24.35
C VAL A 63 -16.89 5.60 24.84
N VAL A 64 -17.58 5.07 25.85
CA VAL A 64 -17.33 3.72 26.38
C VAL A 64 -17.74 2.63 25.39
N ILE A 65 -18.86 2.78 24.68
CA ILE A 65 -19.34 1.84 23.66
C ILE A 65 -18.45 1.90 22.42
N THR A 66 -18.05 3.06 21.93
CA THR A 66 -17.12 3.19 20.79
C THR A 66 -15.75 2.61 21.12
N VAL A 67 -15.30 2.72 22.37
CA VAL A 67 -14.05 2.06 22.84
C VAL A 67 -14.22 0.53 22.99
N ARG A 68 -15.44 0.01 23.17
CA ARG A 68 -15.70 -1.44 23.37
C ARG A 68 -16.37 -2.15 22.19
N GLY A 69 -16.94 -1.42 21.24
CA GLY A 69 -17.82 -1.90 20.19
C GLY A 69 -17.06 -2.24 18.92
N HIS A 70 -16.18 -3.24 18.99
CA HIS A 70 -15.69 -3.91 17.81
C HIS A 70 -16.83 -4.70 17.17
N HIS A 71 -17.63 -4.08 16.30
CA HIS A 71 -18.59 -4.80 15.47
C HIS A 71 -18.12 -4.88 14.02
N THR A 72 -17.83 -6.13 13.67
CA THR A 72 -17.43 -6.70 12.38
C THR A 72 -18.58 -6.67 11.38
N VAL A 73 -18.47 -5.87 10.32
CA VAL A 73 -19.25 -6.09 9.09
C VAL A 73 -18.34 -5.88 7.88
N SER A 74 -18.29 -6.90 7.00
CA SER A 74 -17.42 -7.05 5.81
C SER A 74 -15.92 -7.34 6.05
N VAL A 75 -15.59 -8.00 7.17
CA VAL A 75 -14.22 -8.13 7.71
C VAL A 75 -13.55 -9.51 7.51
N SER A 76 -14.27 -10.55 7.07
CA SER A 76 -13.75 -11.93 7.08
C SER A 76 -12.62 -12.21 6.08
N VAL A 77 -12.72 -11.69 4.85
CA VAL A 77 -11.74 -11.98 3.78
C VAL A 77 -10.41 -11.28 4.03
N ILE A 78 -10.43 -10.04 4.51
CA ILE A 78 -9.21 -9.26 4.79
C ILE A 78 -8.51 -9.80 6.06
N SER A 79 -9.28 -10.25 7.07
CA SER A 79 -8.73 -10.96 8.23
C SER A 79 -8.07 -12.28 7.85
N MET A 80 -8.66 -13.04 6.90
CA MET A 80 -8.06 -14.26 6.35
C MET A 80 -6.71 -14.02 5.63
N ILE A 81 -6.47 -12.80 5.12
CA ILE A 81 -5.22 -12.41 4.44
C ILE A 81 -4.14 -11.93 5.45
N GLY A 82 -4.43 -12.07 6.75
CA GLY A 82 -3.53 -11.71 7.86
C GLY A 82 -3.53 -10.23 8.21
N MET A 83 -4.47 -9.44 7.69
CA MET A 83 -4.64 -8.02 8.05
C MET A 83 -5.61 -7.88 9.23
N THR A 84 -5.26 -7.04 10.20
CA THR A 84 -6.18 -6.68 11.30
C THR A 84 -7.11 -5.56 10.84
N ILE A 85 -8.41 -5.72 11.07
CA ILE A 85 -9.41 -4.68 10.76
C ILE A 85 -9.98 -4.13 12.06
N ASN A 86 -9.93 -2.80 12.18
CA ASN A 86 -10.65 -2.05 13.18
C ASN A 86 -11.74 -1.24 12.48
N ALA A 87 -12.99 -1.37 12.95
CA ALA A 87 -14.13 -0.64 12.41
C ALA A 87 -14.46 0.54 13.35
N ILE A 88 -14.62 1.72 12.78
CA ILE A 88 -15.08 2.93 13.48
C ILE A 88 -16.31 3.42 12.71
N THR A 89 -17.49 3.42 13.34
CA THR A 89 -18.73 3.80 12.64
C THR A 89 -19.43 4.97 13.33
N ASN A 90 -19.98 5.88 12.52
CA ASN A 90 -20.60 7.15 12.92
C ASN A 90 -22.12 7.06 13.14
N GLY A 91 -22.69 5.86 13.25
CA GLY A 91 -24.15 5.62 13.19
C GLY A 91 -24.98 6.32 14.29
N ILE A 92 -24.35 6.80 15.36
CA ILE A 92 -25.07 7.31 16.53
C ILE A 92 -25.50 8.79 16.34
N CYS A 93 -24.77 9.57 15.52
CA CYS A 93 -25.07 11.00 15.32
C CYS A 93 -26.43 11.23 14.62
N SER A 94 -26.82 10.33 13.71
CA SER A 94 -28.09 10.43 12.98
C SER A 94 -29.29 10.07 13.87
N ILE A 95 -29.21 8.97 14.63
CA ILE A 95 -30.30 8.49 15.51
C ILE A 95 -30.63 9.52 16.59
N VAL A 96 -29.61 10.12 17.21
CA VAL A 96 -29.79 11.15 18.24
C VAL A 96 -30.45 12.40 17.64
N THR A 97 -30.07 12.79 16.43
CA THR A 97 -30.66 13.95 15.74
C THR A 97 -32.13 13.71 15.38
N THR A 98 -32.46 12.53 14.84
CA THR A 98 -33.85 12.19 14.48
C THR A 98 -34.76 12.04 15.70
N ALA A 99 -34.29 11.38 16.77
CA ALA A 99 -35.07 11.20 17.99
C ALA A 99 -35.43 12.54 18.65
N ILE A 100 -34.51 13.52 18.59
CA ILE A 100 -34.73 14.82 19.22
C ILE A 100 -35.59 15.75 18.34
N ILE A 101 -35.49 15.66 17.00
CA ILE A 101 -36.43 16.35 16.08
C ILE A 101 -37.87 15.88 16.35
N ILE A 102 -38.07 14.58 16.59
CA ILE A 102 -39.38 14.03 16.96
C ILE A 102 -39.88 14.63 18.29
N ILE A 103 -38.99 14.77 19.29
CA ILE A 103 -39.33 15.41 20.58
C ILE A 103 -39.72 16.89 20.38
N ILE A 104 -39.03 17.63 19.50
CA ILE A 104 -39.37 19.03 19.19
C ILE A 104 -40.74 19.15 18.51
N ILE A 105 -41.06 18.25 17.58
CA ILE A 105 -42.37 18.19 16.91
C ILE A 105 -43.49 17.91 17.94
N ILE A 106 -43.23 17.01 18.89
CA ILE A 106 -44.19 16.69 19.97
C ILE A 106 -44.40 17.91 20.88
N ILE A 107 -43.34 18.63 21.27
CA ILE A 107 -43.43 19.81 22.12
C ILE A 107 -44.15 20.97 21.42
N SER A 108 -43.99 21.10 20.09
CA SER A 108 -44.64 22.15 19.29
C SER A 108 -46.17 22.00 19.18
N SER A 109 -46.74 20.84 19.53
CA SER A 109 -48.20 20.60 19.47
C SER A 109 -48.99 21.10 20.68
N SER A 110 -48.33 21.54 21.77
CA SER A 110 -49.01 21.98 22.99
C SER A 110 -49.08 23.51 23.08
N SER A 111 -50.27 24.07 22.82
CA SER A 111 -50.52 25.53 22.81
C SER A 111 -50.59 26.14 24.22
N SER A 112 -49.98 27.33 24.39
CA SER A 112 -50.54 28.56 25.04
C SER A 112 -49.49 29.63 25.42
N SER A 113 -48.18 29.43 25.19
CA SER A 113 -47.15 30.43 25.53
C SER A 113 -46.02 30.49 24.50
N ILE A 114 -46.33 31.07 23.33
CA ILE A 114 -45.49 31.04 22.12
C ILE A 114 -44.05 31.54 22.38
N ASN A 115 -43.86 32.65 23.10
CA ASN A 115 -42.50 33.21 23.32
C ASN A 115 -41.60 32.37 24.23
N ILE A 116 -42.15 31.74 25.27
CA ILE A 116 -41.36 30.89 26.19
C ILE A 116 -41.01 29.57 25.47
N ILE A 117 -41.97 28.99 24.75
CA ILE A 117 -41.78 27.76 23.99
C ILE A 117 -40.73 27.97 22.89
N VAL A 118 -40.78 29.09 22.16
CA VAL A 118 -39.79 29.42 21.12
C VAL A 118 -38.39 29.59 21.71
N ASN A 119 -38.25 30.27 22.85
CA ASN A 119 -36.94 30.42 23.52
C ASN A 119 -36.39 29.09 24.04
N VAL A 120 -37.25 28.22 24.58
CA VAL A 120 -36.85 26.87 25.03
C VAL A 120 -36.44 25.99 23.85
N ILE A 121 -37.19 26.01 22.74
CA ILE A 121 -36.84 25.28 21.52
C ILE A 121 -35.51 25.80 20.94
N PHE A 122 -35.31 27.12 20.89
CA PHE A 122 -34.07 27.73 20.41
C PHE A 122 -32.87 27.32 21.27
N PHE A 123 -33.04 27.32 22.60
CA PHE A 123 -32.01 26.86 23.52
C PHE A 123 -31.67 25.37 23.31
N ILE A 124 -32.69 24.52 23.17
CA ILE A 124 -32.52 23.09 22.88
C ILE A 124 -31.76 22.89 21.56
N ILE A 125 -32.11 23.64 20.51
CA ILE A 125 -31.42 23.59 19.21
C ILE A 125 -29.95 23.99 19.34
N ILE A 126 -29.63 25.05 20.08
CA ILE A 126 -28.23 25.46 20.31
C ILE A 126 -27.46 24.34 21.01
N VAL A 127 -28.02 23.77 22.09
CA VAL A 127 -27.36 22.67 22.81
C VAL A 127 -27.13 21.47 21.88
N ILE A 128 -28.10 21.11 21.06
CA ILE A 128 -27.97 20.01 20.09
C ILE A 128 -26.86 20.29 19.08
N ILE A 129 -26.81 21.49 18.50
CA ILE A 129 -25.77 21.87 17.54
C ILE A 129 -24.40 21.80 18.22
N THR A 130 -24.27 22.37 19.42
CA THR A 130 -23.01 22.32 20.17
C THR A 130 -22.57 20.89 20.46
N VAL A 131 -23.47 20.02 20.92
CA VAL A 131 -23.16 18.61 21.22
C VAL A 131 -22.76 17.85 19.96
N ASN A 132 -23.49 18.00 18.86
CA ASN A 132 -23.15 17.34 17.59
C ASN A 132 -21.80 17.81 17.05
N VAL A 133 -21.51 19.12 17.09
CA VAL A 133 -20.21 19.65 16.66
C VAL A 133 -19.08 19.08 17.51
N VAL A 134 -19.24 19.04 18.84
CA VAL A 134 -18.24 18.46 19.74
C VAL A 134 -18.05 16.96 19.46
N LEU A 135 -19.14 16.22 19.23
CA LEU A 135 -19.08 14.79 18.94
C LEU A 135 -18.34 14.52 17.61
N ILE A 136 -18.62 15.30 16.57
CA ILE A 136 -17.93 15.20 15.28
C ILE A 136 -16.44 15.47 15.44
N ILE A 137 -16.06 16.56 16.14
CA ILE A 137 -14.66 16.89 16.39
C ILE A 137 -13.96 15.76 17.18
N LEU A 138 -14.64 15.21 18.19
CA LEU A 138 -14.09 14.12 19.00
C LEU A 138 -13.84 12.86 18.16
N ILE A 139 -14.79 12.48 17.29
CA ILE A 139 -14.65 11.33 16.38
C ILE A 139 -13.45 11.52 15.43
N VAL A 140 -13.32 12.71 14.84
CA VAL A 140 -12.19 13.06 13.98
C VAL A 140 -10.86 12.89 14.73
N ILE A 141 -10.78 13.34 15.98
CA ILE A 141 -9.55 13.21 16.79
C ILE A 141 -9.26 11.74 17.13
N ILE A 142 -10.29 10.96 17.48
CA ILE A 142 -10.12 9.54 17.84
C ILE A 142 -9.60 8.74 16.64
N THR A 143 -10.20 8.89 15.47
CA THR A 143 -9.80 8.16 14.24
C THR A 143 -8.34 8.44 13.88
N ILE A 144 -7.90 9.69 13.91
CA ILE A 144 -6.50 10.08 13.69
C ILE A 144 -5.58 9.45 14.75
N THR A 145 -5.99 9.48 16.02
CA THR A 145 -5.19 8.96 17.14
C THR A 145 -5.02 7.44 17.04
N GLU A 146 -6.05 6.73 16.59
CA GLU A 146 -5.99 5.29 16.38
C GLU A 146 -5.02 4.93 15.26
N VAL A 147 -5.11 5.62 14.11
CA VAL A 147 -4.16 5.45 13.00
C VAL A 147 -2.73 5.70 13.49
N LYS A 148 -2.48 6.78 14.23
CA LYS A 148 -1.16 7.08 14.81
C LYS A 148 -0.70 6.02 15.81
N SER A 149 -1.61 5.50 16.63
CA SER A 149 -1.30 4.46 17.61
C SER A 149 -0.84 3.17 16.93
N LEU A 150 -1.57 2.72 15.90
CA LEU A 150 -1.21 1.54 15.12
C LEU A 150 0.11 1.75 14.37
N GLN A 151 0.33 2.93 13.78
CA GLN A 151 1.60 3.27 13.13
C GLN A 151 2.79 3.29 14.10
N ARG A 152 2.59 3.74 15.36
CA ARG A 152 3.62 3.68 16.42
C ARG A 152 3.98 2.25 16.82
N GLN A 153 3.07 1.31 16.65
CA GLN A 153 3.33 -0.13 16.82
C GLN A 153 4.06 -0.76 15.63
N GLY A 154 4.43 0.03 14.61
CA GLY A 154 5.14 -0.44 13.42
C GLY A 154 4.23 -0.94 12.29
N MET A 155 2.90 -0.87 12.46
CA MET A 155 1.92 -1.33 11.48
C MET A 155 1.81 -0.37 10.29
N VAL A 156 1.59 -0.91 9.09
CA VAL A 156 1.21 -0.11 7.91
C VAL A 156 -0.30 -0.04 7.84
N CYS A 157 -0.86 1.15 8.06
CA CYS A 157 -2.30 1.34 8.20
C CYS A 157 -2.94 1.85 6.91
N ALA A 158 -3.97 1.15 6.45
CA ALA A 158 -4.89 1.62 5.42
C ALA A 158 -6.19 2.07 6.09
N MET A 159 -6.77 3.19 5.66
CA MET A 159 -8.07 3.65 6.14
C MET A 159 -9.06 3.75 4.98
N THR A 160 -10.30 3.32 5.22
CA THR A 160 -11.41 3.49 4.28
C THR A 160 -12.44 4.45 4.87
N GLY A 161 -12.99 5.36 4.06
CA GLY A 161 -13.99 6.33 4.53
C GLY A 161 -14.79 6.95 3.40
N ASP A 162 -15.92 7.54 3.73
CA ASP A 162 -16.86 8.17 2.78
C ASP A 162 -17.22 9.60 3.20
N GLY A 163 -17.15 9.92 4.49
CA GLY A 163 -17.55 11.21 5.04
C GLY A 163 -16.44 12.27 5.11
N VAL A 164 -16.85 13.54 5.20
CA VAL A 164 -15.94 14.68 5.48
C VAL A 164 -15.16 14.47 6.79
N ASN A 165 -15.77 13.77 7.74
CA ASN A 165 -15.17 13.46 9.05
C ASN A 165 -14.01 12.46 8.93
N ASP A 166 -13.99 11.63 7.89
CA ASP A 166 -12.94 10.64 7.69
C ASP A 166 -11.73 11.24 6.97
N ALA A 167 -11.88 12.38 6.30
CA ALA A 167 -10.84 13.00 5.49
C ALA A 167 -9.50 13.23 6.24
N PRO A 168 -9.49 13.74 7.49
CA PRO A 168 -8.23 13.90 8.22
C PRO A 168 -7.52 12.58 8.51
N ALA A 169 -8.26 11.51 8.79
CA ALA A 169 -7.70 10.21 9.13
C ALA A 169 -7.35 9.40 7.87
N LEU A 170 -8.08 9.59 6.76
CA LEU A 170 -7.70 9.13 5.42
C LEU A 170 -6.33 9.69 5.02
N HIS A 171 -6.10 10.98 5.25
CA HIS A 171 -4.83 11.64 4.95
C HIS A 171 -3.68 11.20 5.88
N GLU A 172 -3.98 10.88 7.14
CA GLU A 172 -2.97 10.40 8.10
C GLU A 172 -2.57 8.93 7.85
N ALA A 173 -3.45 8.14 7.24
CA ALA A 173 -3.16 6.76 6.89
C ALA A 173 -2.01 6.67 5.87
N ARG A 174 -1.35 5.51 5.81
CA ARG A 174 -0.35 5.25 4.75
C ARG A 174 -1.00 5.16 3.36
N ILE A 175 -2.28 4.79 3.36
CA ILE A 175 -3.15 4.77 2.19
C ILE A 175 -4.59 4.99 2.65
N GLY A 176 -5.17 6.11 2.27
CA GLY A 176 -6.58 6.43 2.36
C GLY A 176 -7.33 5.90 1.14
N VAL A 177 -8.49 5.29 1.38
CA VAL A 177 -9.37 4.71 0.36
C VAL A 177 -10.76 5.34 0.49
N ALA A 178 -11.16 6.15 -0.49
CA ALA A 178 -12.48 6.77 -0.50
C ALA A 178 -13.49 6.01 -1.37
N MET A 179 -14.76 6.11 -1.00
CA MET A 179 -15.88 5.63 -1.82
C MET A 179 -16.13 6.58 -3.00
N GLY A 180 -16.28 6.06 -4.21
CA GLY A 180 -16.43 6.83 -5.44
C GLY A 180 -17.85 7.37 -5.65
N LEU A 181 -18.88 6.58 -5.34
CA LEU A 181 -20.28 6.96 -5.53
C LEU A 181 -20.84 7.65 -4.27
N GLN A 182 -20.72 7.00 -3.11
CA GLN A 182 -21.25 7.50 -1.83
C GLN A 182 -20.32 8.50 -1.14
N GLY A 183 -19.04 8.50 -1.48
CA GLY A 183 -18.05 9.36 -0.80
C GLY A 183 -18.18 10.83 -1.16
N THR A 184 -17.95 11.67 -0.15
CA THR A 184 -17.88 13.13 -0.31
C THR A 184 -16.65 13.56 -1.10
N GLU A 185 -16.72 14.68 -1.81
CA GLU A 185 -15.57 15.22 -2.56
C GLU A 185 -14.37 15.53 -1.65
N VAL A 186 -14.63 15.87 -0.38
CA VAL A 186 -13.57 16.08 0.61
C VAL A 186 -12.87 14.76 0.96
N ALA A 187 -13.62 13.66 1.13
CA ALA A 187 -13.03 12.34 1.38
C ALA A 187 -12.21 11.86 0.17
N LYS A 188 -12.75 12.00 -1.06
CA LYS A 188 -12.03 11.65 -2.30
C LYS A 188 -10.74 12.44 -2.45
N GLY A 189 -10.79 13.76 -2.19
CA GLY A 189 -9.63 14.64 -2.26
C GLY A 189 -8.56 14.36 -1.20
N ALA A 190 -8.91 13.69 -0.09
CA ALA A 190 -8.00 13.33 0.98
C ALA A 190 -7.42 11.90 0.86
N SER A 191 -7.84 11.12 -0.16
CA SER A 191 -7.47 9.70 -0.34
C SER A 191 -6.50 9.48 -1.50
N GLU A 192 -5.61 8.48 -1.41
CA GLU A 192 -4.74 8.06 -2.53
C GLU A 192 -5.43 7.08 -3.49
N MET A 193 -6.50 6.41 -3.05
CA MET A 193 -7.26 5.45 -3.85
C MET A 193 -8.75 5.73 -3.75
N ILE A 194 -9.46 5.68 -4.88
CA ILE A 194 -10.91 5.86 -4.95
C ILE A 194 -11.54 4.57 -5.51
N LEU A 195 -12.51 4.01 -4.80
CA LEU A 195 -13.31 2.88 -5.26
C LEU A 195 -14.45 3.37 -6.13
N THR A 196 -14.24 3.41 -7.45
CA THR A 196 -15.25 3.90 -8.39
C THR A 196 -16.57 3.13 -8.38
N ASP A 197 -16.55 1.90 -7.87
CA ASP A 197 -17.69 0.98 -7.80
C ASP A 197 -18.24 0.77 -6.38
N ASP A 198 -17.70 1.47 -5.37
CA ASP A 198 -18.05 1.33 -3.96
C ASP A 198 -17.97 -0.13 -3.43
N ASN A 199 -17.13 -0.97 -4.05
CA ASN A 199 -17.01 -2.37 -3.69
C ASN A 199 -15.72 -2.64 -2.92
N PHE A 200 -15.84 -3.03 -1.64
CA PHE A 200 -14.71 -3.42 -0.80
C PHE A 200 -13.89 -4.59 -1.34
N THR A 201 -14.47 -5.43 -2.22
CA THR A 201 -13.74 -6.51 -2.92
C THR A 201 -12.59 -5.98 -3.78
N SER A 202 -12.70 -4.75 -4.28
CA SER A 202 -11.66 -4.08 -5.05
C SER A 202 -10.40 -3.83 -4.21
N ILE A 203 -10.53 -3.65 -2.88
CA ILE A 203 -9.39 -3.56 -1.95
C ILE A 203 -8.64 -4.89 -1.90
N VAL A 204 -9.34 -6.02 -1.83
CA VAL A 204 -8.69 -7.36 -1.82
C VAL A 204 -7.89 -7.58 -3.10
N ARG A 205 -8.46 -7.23 -4.26
CA ARG A 205 -7.75 -7.28 -5.56
C ARG A 205 -6.55 -6.34 -5.60
N ALA A 206 -6.67 -5.14 -5.02
CA ALA A 206 -5.57 -4.19 -4.93
C ALA A 206 -4.43 -4.72 -4.05
N VAL A 207 -4.75 -5.37 -2.91
CA VAL A 207 -3.76 -6.04 -2.05
C VAL A 207 -3.07 -7.18 -2.78
N GLU A 208 -3.83 -8.05 -3.47
CA GLU A 208 -3.27 -9.13 -4.29
C GLU A 208 -2.29 -8.57 -5.33
N LYS A 209 -2.71 -7.51 -6.05
CA LYS A 209 -1.89 -6.90 -7.09
C LYS A 209 -0.65 -6.22 -6.52
N GLY A 210 -0.77 -5.53 -5.38
CA GLY A 210 0.34 -4.89 -4.68
C GLY A 210 1.39 -5.91 -4.23
N ARG A 211 0.96 -7.04 -3.65
CA ARG A 211 1.85 -8.15 -3.28
C ARG A 211 2.52 -8.78 -4.50
N SER A 212 1.78 -8.96 -5.59
CA SER A 212 2.32 -9.47 -6.87
C SER A 212 3.38 -8.54 -7.46
N ILE A 213 3.16 -7.22 -7.46
CA ILE A 213 4.13 -6.23 -7.94
C ILE A 213 5.40 -6.27 -7.08
N TYR A 214 5.26 -6.32 -5.76
CA TYR A 214 6.41 -6.40 -4.86
C TYR A 214 7.25 -7.66 -5.11
N ALA A 215 6.61 -8.82 -5.24
CA ALA A 215 7.30 -10.06 -5.60
C ALA A 215 7.98 -9.96 -6.99
N GLY A 216 7.35 -9.29 -7.95
CA GLY A 216 7.94 -8.98 -9.26
C GLY A 216 9.19 -8.10 -9.15
N ILE A 217 9.17 -7.06 -8.31
CA ILE A 217 10.33 -6.21 -8.03
C ILE A 217 11.47 -7.03 -7.42
N GLN A 218 11.18 -7.94 -6.48
CA GLN A 218 12.20 -8.84 -5.93
C GLN A 218 12.87 -9.72 -6.99
N LYS A 219 12.09 -10.25 -7.94
CA LYS A 219 12.59 -11.06 -9.07
C LYS A 219 13.42 -10.22 -10.05
N LEU A 220 12.95 -9.01 -10.36
CA LEU A 220 13.67 -8.03 -11.18
C LEU A 220 15.02 -7.69 -10.56
N VAL A 221 15.04 -7.31 -9.28
CA VAL A 221 16.29 -6.95 -8.57
C VAL A 221 17.22 -8.15 -8.52
N ALA A 222 16.71 -9.36 -8.23
CA ALA A 222 17.54 -10.56 -8.21
C ALA A 222 18.14 -10.92 -9.58
N PHE A 223 17.43 -10.63 -10.67
CA PHE A 223 17.94 -10.77 -12.03
C PHE A 223 19.07 -9.77 -12.30
N VAL A 224 18.78 -8.46 -12.24
CA VAL A 224 19.71 -7.39 -12.58
C VAL A 224 20.97 -7.45 -11.72
N MET A 225 20.83 -7.65 -10.41
CA MET A 225 21.98 -7.76 -9.51
C MET A 225 22.84 -8.98 -9.82
N SER A 226 22.24 -10.11 -10.23
CA SER A 226 23.03 -11.30 -10.58
C SER A 226 23.84 -11.10 -11.87
N VAL A 227 23.29 -10.37 -12.84
CA VAL A 227 24.01 -10.00 -14.07
C VAL A 227 25.17 -9.06 -13.77
N HIS A 228 24.92 -7.97 -13.03
CA HIS A 228 25.98 -7.02 -12.67
C HIS A 228 27.11 -7.68 -11.85
N VAL A 229 26.79 -8.59 -10.93
CA VAL A 229 27.81 -9.36 -10.20
C VAL A 229 28.65 -10.20 -11.16
N ALA A 230 28.02 -10.84 -12.16
CA ALA A 230 28.74 -11.63 -13.16
C ALA A 230 29.68 -10.76 -14.01
N GLU A 231 29.20 -9.60 -14.49
CA GLU A 231 30.00 -8.68 -15.30
C GLU A 231 31.22 -8.14 -14.56
N VAL A 232 31.04 -7.74 -13.28
CA VAL A 232 32.15 -7.27 -12.45
C VAL A 232 33.19 -8.37 -12.26
N ILE A 233 32.76 -9.61 -11.99
CA ILE A 233 33.66 -10.76 -11.85
C ILE A 233 34.40 -11.02 -13.17
N GLN A 234 33.71 -10.96 -14.32
CA GLN A 234 34.30 -11.18 -15.64
C GLN A 234 35.39 -10.15 -15.97
N ILE A 235 35.11 -8.85 -15.74
CA ILE A 235 36.08 -7.78 -15.97
C ILE A 235 37.28 -7.96 -15.03
N PHE A 236 37.02 -8.17 -13.74
CA PHE A 236 38.07 -8.37 -12.74
C PHE A 236 38.97 -9.57 -13.11
N PHE A 237 38.36 -10.69 -13.52
CA PHE A 237 39.10 -11.87 -13.96
C PHE A 237 39.99 -11.57 -15.16
N CYS A 238 39.48 -10.88 -16.19
CA CYS A 238 40.28 -10.55 -17.37
C CYS A 238 41.48 -9.68 -17.02
N VAL A 239 41.29 -8.67 -16.17
CA VAL A 239 42.35 -7.75 -15.75
C VAL A 239 43.43 -8.47 -14.93
N VAL A 240 43.04 -9.30 -13.96
CA VAL A 240 43.99 -10.03 -13.10
C VAL A 240 44.74 -11.12 -13.87
N ALA A 241 44.09 -11.77 -14.82
CA ALA A 241 44.67 -12.85 -15.59
C ALA A 241 45.46 -12.39 -16.83
N ASP A 242 45.57 -11.08 -17.07
CA ASP A 242 46.20 -10.50 -18.28
C ASP A 242 45.57 -11.04 -19.59
N ILE A 243 44.24 -11.12 -19.59
CA ILE A 243 43.42 -11.58 -20.72
C ILE A 243 42.74 -10.33 -21.32
N PRO A 244 42.62 -10.23 -22.66
CA PRO A 244 41.89 -9.13 -23.30
C PRO A 244 40.47 -9.03 -22.75
N LEU A 245 40.00 -7.80 -22.50
CA LEU A 245 38.64 -7.56 -22.02
C LEU A 245 37.61 -8.19 -22.96
N MET A 246 36.70 -8.96 -22.35
CA MET A 246 35.59 -9.65 -23.04
C MET A 246 34.66 -8.71 -23.79
N ARG A 247 34.48 -7.49 -23.29
CA ARG A 247 33.54 -6.52 -23.83
C ARG A 247 34.09 -5.11 -23.76
N THR A 248 33.72 -4.30 -24.75
CA THR A 248 33.99 -2.87 -24.74
C THR A 248 32.92 -2.12 -23.93
N PRO A 249 33.19 -0.90 -23.45
CA PRO A 249 32.20 -0.11 -22.73
C PRO A 249 30.89 0.10 -23.51
N MET A 250 30.97 0.23 -24.84
CA MET A 250 29.80 0.39 -25.69
C MET A 250 28.95 -0.88 -25.77
N GLN A 251 29.59 -2.06 -25.81
CA GLN A 251 28.89 -3.35 -25.74
C GLN A 251 28.19 -3.53 -24.40
N ILE A 252 28.82 -3.15 -23.28
CA ILE A 252 28.20 -3.20 -21.95
C ILE A 252 26.98 -2.27 -21.88
N LEU A 253 27.10 -1.05 -22.39
CA LEU A 253 25.97 -0.11 -22.46
C LEU A 253 24.81 -0.69 -23.26
N PHE A 254 25.10 -1.32 -24.40
CA PHE A 254 24.08 -1.96 -25.23
C PHE A 254 23.37 -3.10 -24.48
N LEU A 255 24.11 -3.92 -23.71
CA LEU A 255 23.53 -5.01 -22.92
C LEU A 255 22.54 -4.47 -21.88
N ILE A 256 23.01 -3.54 -21.04
CA ILE A 256 22.22 -3.01 -19.93
C ILE A 256 20.95 -2.30 -20.43
N VAL A 257 21.06 -1.51 -21.51
CA VAL A 257 19.95 -0.66 -21.96
C VAL A 257 19.02 -1.39 -22.93
N VAL A 258 19.56 -2.18 -23.85
CA VAL A 258 18.79 -2.71 -24.98
C VAL A 258 18.35 -4.14 -24.74
N THR A 259 19.24 -5.02 -24.28
CA THR A 259 18.91 -6.45 -24.15
C THR A 259 18.29 -6.80 -22.81
N ASP A 260 18.74 -6.18 -21.71
CA ASP A 260 18.37 -6.57 -20.34
C ASP A 260 17.17 -5.81 -19.78
N LEU A 261 16.99 -4.57 -20.24
CA LEU A 261 15.88 -3.74 -19.79
C LEU A 261 14.51 -4.35 -20.12
N PRO A 262 14.24 -4.89 -21.33
CA PRO A 262 12.93 -5.47 -21.61
C PRO A 262 12.61 -6.69 -20.72
N PRO A 263 13.48 -7.71 -20.57
CA PRO A 263 13.21 -8.85 -19.69
C PRO A 263 13.09 -8.47 -18.21
N SER A 264 13.89 -7.50 -17.73
CA SER A 264 13.81 -7.04 -16.33
C SER A 264 12.47 -6.36 -16.02
N ILE A 265 11.95 -5.51 -16.92
CA ILE A 265 10.61 -4.92 -16.79
C ILE A 265 9.53 -6.01 -16.82
N ALA A 266 9.68 -7.01 -17.69
CA ALA A 266 8.73 -8.11 -17.79
C ALA A 266 8.64 -8.96 -16.51
N LEU A 267 9.73 -9.10 -15.75
CA LEU A 267 9.73 -9.74 -14.42
C LEU A 267 8.89 -8.98 -13.40
N GLY A 268 8.84 -7.65 -13.49
CA GLY A 268 7.98 -6.81 -12.65
C GLY A 268 6.48 -7.02 -12.92
N MET A 269 6.13 -7.59 -14.08
CA MET A 269 4.76 -7.87 -14.51
C MET A 269 4.38 -9.35 -14.41
N GLU A 270 5.16 -10.15 -13.69
CA GLU A 270 4.88 -11.58 -13.53
C GLU A 270 3.53 -11.80 -12.80
N PRO A 271 2.71 -12.78 -13.22
CA PRO A 271 1.47 -13.12 -12.54
C PRO A 271 1.70 -13.50 -11.08
N ALA A 272 0.67 -13.25 -10.27
CA ALA A 272 0.67 -13.58 -8.85
C ALA A 272 0.85 -15.09 -8.61
N GLU A 273 1.61 -15.44 -7.57
CA GLU A 273 1.69 -16.82 -7.09
C GLU A 273 0.36 -17.19 -6.41
N LYS A 274 -0.08 -18.45 -6.57
CA LYS A 274 -1.41 -18.89 -6.09
C LYS A 274 -1.63 -18.66 -4.59
N ASP A 275 -0.55 -18.69 -3.81
CA ASP A 275 -0.58 -18.56 -2.36
C ASP A 275 -0.26 -17.14 -1.86
N ILE A 276 -0.26 -16.13 -2.75
CA ILE A 276 0.17 -14.76 -2.39
C ILE A 276 -0.72 -14.12 -1.31
N LEU A 277 -2.01 -14.47 -1.29
CA LEU A 277 -2.98 -13.99 -0.31
C LEU A 277 -2.93 -14.77 1.01
N ALA A 278 -2.48 -16.03 0.97
CA ALA A 278 -2.32 -16.87 2.16
C ALA A 278 -1.07 -16.49 2.99
N GLN A 279 -0.12 -15.77 2.39
CA GLN A 279 1.07 -15.30 3.10
C GLN A 279 0.72 -14.15 4.05
N PRO A 280 1.34 -14.07 5.25
CA PRO A 280 1.13 -12.95 6.16
C PRO A 280 1.64 -11.64 5.54
N PRO A 281 1.12 -10.48 5.95
CA PRO A 281 1.67 -9.18 5.55
C PRO A 281 3.16 -9.09 5.90
N ARG A 282 3.96 -8.62 4.94
CA ARG A 282 5.39 -8.37 5.15
C ARG A 282 5.61 -7.35 6.27
N SER A 283 6.74 -7.45 6.96
CA SER A 283 7.09 -6.42 7.93
C SER A 283 7.51 -5.13 7.22
N ARG A 284 7.36 -4.00 7.91
CA ARG A 284 7.70 -2.68 7.35
C ARG A 284 9.21 -2.54 7.09
N ASP A 285 10.01 -3.14 7.95
CA ASP A 285 11.47 -3.01 7.96
C ASP A 285 12.18 -4.14 7.19
N GLU A 286 11.42 -5.04 6.57
CA GLU A 286 11.97 -6.08 5.71
C GLU A 286 12.62 -5.46 4.47
N PRO A 287 13.92 -5.74 4.20
CA PRO A 287 14.58 -5.26 3.00
C PRO A 287 14.01 -5.96 1.76
N ILE A 288 14.02 -5.27 0.62
CA ILE A 288 13.57 -5.84 -0.66
C ILE A 288 14.37 -7.11 -1.01
N VAL A 289 15.67 -7.11 -0.77
CA VAL A 289 16.54 -8.27 -0.99
C VAL A 289 16.86 -8.93 0.35
N LEU A 290 16.30 -10.13 0.56
CA LEU A 290 16.52 -10.92 1.75
C LEU A 290 17.92 -11.57 1.76
N GLY A 291 18.41 -11.97 2.93
CA GLY A 291 19.74 -12.60 3.05
C GLY A 291 19.90 -13.88 2.21
N TRP A 292 18.87 -14.71 2.12
CA TRP A 292 18.88 -15.89 1.24
C TRP A 292 18.85 -15.50 -0.24
N MET A 293 18.21 -14.37 -0.60
CA MET A 293 18.21 -13.87 -1.97
C MET A 293 19.61 -13.39 -2.37
N TRP A 294 20.34 -12.72 -1.48
CA TRP A 294 21.73 -12.31 -1.72
C TRP A 294 22.62 -13.50 -2.09
N LEU A 295 22.52 -14.59 -1.31
CA LEU A 295 23.26 -15.80 -1.62
C LEU A 295 22.87 -16.38 -2.98
N SER A 296 21.57 -16.45 -3.29
CA SER A 296 21.09 -16.89 -4.61
C SER A 296 21.59 -15.98 -5.74
N ILE A 297 21.63 -14.65 -5.54
CA ILE A 297 22.12 -13.66 -6.51
C ILE A 297 23.61 -13.92 -6.78
N CYS A 298 24.43 -14.06 -5.74
CA CYS A 298 25.86 -14.33 -5.87
C CYS A 298 26.14 -15.67 -6.54
N MET A 299 25.42 -16.75 -6.17
CA MET A 299 25.60 -18.05 -6.80
C MET A 299 25.25 -18.02 -8.29
N ASN A 300 24.15 -17.37 -8.66
CA ASN A 300 23.75 -17.26 -10.07
C ASN A 300 24.69 -16.34 -10.86
N GLY A 301 25.17 -15.24 -10.25
CA GLY A 301 26.18 -14.38 -10.86
C GLY A 301 27.50 -15.11 -11.09
N LEU A 302 27.92 -15.96 -10.15
CA LEU A 302 29.11 -16.80 -10.30
C LEU A 302 28.94 -17.86 -11.41
N VAL A 303 27.77 -18.48 -11.51
CA VAL A 303 27.45 -19.40 -12.62
C VAL A 303 27.54 -18.67 -13.95
N LEU A 304 26.92 -17.50 -14.08
CA LEU A 304 26.96 -16.73 -15.31
C LEU A 304 28.39 -16.28 -15.65
N ALA A 305 29.16 -15.83 -14.66
CA ALA A 305 30.57 -15.47 -14.84
C ALA A 305 31.41 -16.65 -15.35
N THR A 306 31.32 -17.80 -14.69
CA THR A 306 32.12 -18.99 -15.03
C THR A 306 31.80 -19.55 -16.42
N VAL A 307 30.51 -19.63 -16.78
CA VAL A 307 30.09 -20.10 -18.11
C VAL A 307 30.63 -19.19 -19.21
N ILE A 308 30.50 -17.88 -19.04
CA ILE A 308 30.89 -16.90 -20.06
C ILE A 308 32.42 -16.77 -20.15
N ILE A 309 33.14 -16.86 -19.03
CA ILE A 309 34.60 -16.96 -19.00
C ILE A 309 35.05 -18.19 -19.79
N ALA A 310 34.47 -19.37 -19.51
CA ALA A 310 34.84 -20.59 -20.22
C ALA A 310 34.64 -20.46 -21.75
N ILE A 311 33.51 -19.90 -22.18
CA ILE A 311 33.22 -19.68 -23.61
C ILE A 311 34.21 -18.72 -24.25
N TYR A 312 34.56 -17.65 -23.56
CA TYR A 312 35.49 -16.66 -24.07
C TYR A 312 36.91 -17.21 -24.17
N LEU A 313 37.38 -18.00 -23.19
CA LEU A 313 38.68 -18.66 -23.24
C LEU A 313 38.79 -19.60 -24.46
N VAL A 314 37.74 -20.41 -24.70
CA VAL A 314 37.68 -21.30 -25.87
C VAL A 314 37.65 -20.48 -27.17
N SER A 315 36.94 -19.36 -27.17
CA SER A 315 36.87 -18.45 -28.33
C SER A 315 38.23 -17.81 -28.63
N LEU A 316 38.93 -17.30 -27.61
CA LEU A 316 40.28 -16.76 -27.75
C LEU A 316 41.26 -17.81 -28.30
N GLN A 317 41.26 -19.01 -27.72
CA GLN A 317 42.12 -20.09 -28.21
C GLN A 317 41.82 -20.45 -29.68
N ARG A 318 40.56 -20.38 -30.11
CA ARG A 318 40.18 -20.75 -31.47
C ARG A 318 40.49 -19.66 -32.52
N PHE A 319 40.22 -18.41 -32.20
CA PHE A 319 40.30 -17.28 -33.14
C PHE A 319 41.62 -16.53 -33.05
N ALA A 320 42.16 -16.34 -31.84
CA ALA A 320 43.42 -15.65 -31.59
C ALA A 320 44.61 -16.60 -31.36
N GLY A 321 44.37 -17.92 -31.23
CA GLY A 321 45.41 -18.94 -31.07
C GLY A 321 46.07 -18.99 -29.69
N ALA A 322 45.86 -17.95 -28.86
CA ALA A 322 46.40 -17.83 -27.51
C ALA A 322 45.36 -17.19 -26.56
N ILE A 323 45.63 -17.30 -25.27
CA ILE A 323 44.73 -16.82 -24.20
C ILE A 323 45.24 -15.50 -23.61
N PHE A 324 46.55 -15.42 -23.35
CA PHE A 324 47.17 -14.24 -22.74
C PHE A 324 47.45 -13.15 -23.76
N LEU A 325 47.27 -11.90 -23.34
CA LEU A 325 47.41 -10.74 -24.22
C LEU A 325 48.76 -10.72 -24.93
N ARG A 326 49.85 -10.98 -24.19
CA ARG A 326 51.23 -10.99 -24.72
C ARG A 326 51.42 -12.04 -25.82
N ASP A 327 50.88 -13.23 -25.61
CA ASP A 327 51.03 -14.35 -26.54
C ASP A 327 50.16 -14.14 -27.78
N ILE A 328 48.99 -13.52 -27.63
CA ILE A 328 48.10 -13.15 -28.74
C ILE A 328 48.81 -12.20 -29.71
N PHE A 329 49.46 -11.15 -29.21
CA PHE A 329 50.24 -10.25 -30.08
C PHE A 329 51.29 -11.02 -30.87
N SER A 330 52.07 -11.89 -30.21
CA SER A 330 53.11 -12.66 -30.88
C SER A 330 52.60 -13.70 -31.89
N HIS A 331 51.45 -14.33 -31.61
CA HIS A 331 50.88 -15.36 -32.47
C HIS A 331 50.18 -14.78 -33.70
N VAL A 332 49.48 -13.66 -33.53
CA VAL A 332 48.79 -13.00 -34.64
C VAL A 332 49.77 -12.23 -35.51
N GLU A 333 50.82 -11.63 -34.94
CA GLU A 333 51.88 -10.99 -35.73
C GLU A 333 52.68 -12.01 -36.55
N ALA A 334 52.74 -13.28 -36.13
CA ALA A 334 53.31 -14.38 -36.90
C ALA A 334 52.40 -14.87 -38.04
N ASP A 335 51.10 -14.54 -38.01
CA ASP A 335 50.13 -14.86 -39.05
C ASP A 335 49.79 -13.59 -39.85
N GLU A 336 50.57 -13.30 -40.91
CA GLU A 336 50.44 -12.09 -41.74
C GLU A 336 49.03 -11.88 -42.37
N THR A 337 48.14 -12.88 -42.26
CA THR A 337 46.80 -12.84 -42.86
C THR A 337 45.72 -12.24 -41.97
N LYS A 338 45.97 -12.00 -40.67
CA LYS A 338 44.93 -11.53 -39.73
C LYS A 338 45.40 -10.39 -38.84
N SER A 339 44.52 -9.40 -38.63
CA SER A 339 44.77 -8.35 -37.65
C SER A 339 44.38 -8.81 -36.23
N VAL A 340 45.12 -8.33 -35.22
CA VAL A 340 44.82 -8.61 -33.80
C VAL A 340 43.41 -8.15 -33.44
N ASP A 341 42.99 -7.00 -33.96
CA ASP A 341 41.67 -6.43 -33.70
C ASP A 341 40.54 -7.29 -34.27
N GLU A 342 40.71 -7.89 -35.46
CA GLU A 342 39.73 -8.83 -36.04
C GLU A 342 39.60 -10.11 -35.20
N ALA A 343 40.73 -10.70 -34.79
CA ALA A 343 40.72 -11.92 -33.97
C ALA A 343 40.05 -11.68 -32.61
N LEU A 344 40.30 -10.52 -32.00
CA LEU A 344 39.64 -10.11 -30.76
C LEU A 344 38.16 -9.80 -30.98
N ALA A 345 37.78 -9.12 -32.07
CA ALA A 345 36.38 -8.83 -32.39
C ALA A 345 35.55 -10.11 -32.55
N GLN A 346 36.09 -11.14 -33.22
CA GLN A 346 35.44 -12.46 -33.36
C GLN A 346 35.22 -13.13 -32.00
N ALA A 347 36.25 -13.18 -31.15
CA ALA A 347 36.14 -13.78 -29.82
C ALA A 347 35.13 -13.04 -28.91
N ARG A 348 35.15 -11.70 -28.95
CA ARG A 348 34.19 -10.84 -28.24
C ARG A 348 32.77 -11.04 -28.73
N THR A 349 32.57 -11.24 -30.03
CA THR A 349 31.25 -11.46 -30.64
C THR A 349 30.63 -12.77 -30.17
N VAL A 350 31.41 -13.85 -30.10
CA VAL A 350 30.92 -15.12 -29.54
C VAL A 350 30.54 -14.97 -28.06
N ALA A 351 31.38 -14.31 -27.26
CA ALA A 351 31.09 -14.05 -25.85
C ALA A 351 29.89 -13.11 -25.65
N PHE A 352 29.69 -12.14 -26.54
CA PHE A 352 28.54 -11.24 -26.54
C PHE A 352 27.24 -11.99 -26.79
N ILE A 353 27.17 -12.80 -27.86
CA ILE A 353 26.00 -13.61 -28.18
C ILE A 353 25.70 -14.61 -27.07
N ALA A 354 26.73 -15.29 -26.55
CA ALA A 354 26.59 -16.27 -25.47
C ALA A 354 25.99 -15.66 -24.21
N LEU A 355 26.42 -14.43 -23.86
CA LEU A 355 25.92 -13.73 -22.67
C LEU A 355 24.46 -13.33 -22.85
N VAL A 356 24.10 -12.66 -23.95
CA VAL A 356 22.71 -12.23 -24.18
C VAL A 356 21.75 -13.43 -24.14
N LEU A 357 22.13 -14.55 -24.78
CA LEU A 357 21.32 -15.77 -24.72
C LEU A 357 21.21 -16.32 -23.29
N SER A 358 22.33 -16.34 -22.54
CA SER A 358 22.38 -16.82 -21.16
C SER A 358 21.58 -15.94 -20.20
N GLU A 359 21.59 -14.61 -20.39
CA GLU A 359 20.80 -13.65 -19.63
C GLU A 359 19.31 -13.80 -19.89
N ASN A 360 18.90 -14.08 -21.14
CA ASN A 360 17.51 -14.39 -21.45
C ASN A 360 17.05 -15.68 -20.75
N VAL A 361 17.87 -16.73 -20.76
CA VAL A 361 17.60 -17.95 -19.98
C VAL A 361 17.51 -17.62 -18.49
N ARG A 362 18.43 -16.80 -17.98
CA ARG A 362 18.46 -16.38 -16.58
C ARG A 362 17.21 -15.59 -16.19
N ALA A 363 16.70 -14.71 -17.05
CA ALA A 363 15.45 -14.00 -16.84
C ALA A 363 14.27 -14.97 -16.66
N TYR A 364 14.18 -16.02 -17.48
CA TYR A 364 13.17 -17.08 -17.29
C TYR A 364 13.33 -17.84 -15.97
N ILE A 365 14.55 -18.14 -15.57
CA ILE A 365 14.84 -18.83 -14.31
C ILE A 365 14.43 -17.95 -13.12
N CYS A 366 14.63 -16.63 -13.19
CA CYS A 366 14.23 -15.66 -12.16
C CYS A 366 12.72 -15.51 -11.96
N ARG A 367 11.88 -16.04 -12.87
CA ARG A 367 10.41 -15.99 -12.71
C ARG A 367 9.92 -16.71 -11.45
N SER A 368 10.68 -17.70 -10.99
CA SER A 368 10.45 -18.37 -9.71
C SER A 368 11.76 -18.75 -9.03
N PHE A 369 11.87 -18.45 -7.74
CA PHE A 369 13.01 -18.88 -6.92
C PHE A 369 13.00 -20.37 -6.57
N THR A 370 11.87 -21.05 -6.76
CA THR A 370 11.65 -22.42 -6.24
C THR A 370 11.11 -23.39 -7.28
N ASN A 371 10.29 -22.92 -8.22
CA ASN A 371 9.75 -23.77 -9.27
C ASN A 371 10.75 -23.85 -10.43
N PRO A 372 10.82 -25.01 -11.10
CA PRO A 372 11.69 -25.14 -12.26
C PRO A 372 11.15 -24.31 -13.43
N VAL A 373 12.05 -23.88 -14.31
CA VAL A 373 11.75 -22.94 -15.41
C VAL A 373 10.66 -23.41 -16.38
N TRP A 374 10.47 -24.73 -16.55
CA TRP A 374 9.47 -25.31 -17.45
C TRP A 374 8.03 -25.05 -17.00
N VAL A 375 7.81 -24.73 -15.72
CA VAL A 375 6.48 -24.47 -15.18
C VAL A 375 6.01 -23.08 -15.63
N GLY A 376 5.02 -23.05 -16.53
CA GLY A 376 4.39 -21.81 -16.96
C GLY A 376 5.28 -20.96 -17.88
N LEU A 377 6.17 -21.56 -18.68
CA LEU A 377 7.06 -20.88 -19.64
C LEU A 377 6.37 -19.75 -20.43
N CYS A 378 5.19 -20.01 -21.00
CA CYS A 378 4.48 -19.05 -21.85
C CYS A 378 3.36 -18.29 -21.11
N GLN A 379 3.28 -18.37 -19.78
CA GLN A 379 2.21 -17.70 -19.02
C GLN A 379 2.36 -16.17 -19.05
N ASN A 380 3.59 -15.67 -18.93
CA ASN A 380 3.88 -14.25 -19.03
C ASN A 380 4.12 -13.85 -20.51
N ARG A 381 3.07 -13.35 -21.17
CA ARG A 381 3.15 -12.88 -22.56
C ARG A 381 4.09 -11.69 -22.73
N VAL A 382 4.25 -10.86 -21.69
CA VAL A 382 5.16 -9.71 -21.72
C VAL A 382 6.61 -10.20 -21.71
N MET A 383 6.94 -11.23 -20.92
CA MET A 383 8.25 -11.88 -20.92
C MET A 383 8.60 -12.45 -22.29
N LEU A 384 7.66 -13.15 -22.93
CA LEU A 384 7.89 -13.71 -24.26
C LEU A 384 8.21 -12.61 -25.29
N ARG A 385 7.43 -11.52 -25.29
CA ARG A 385 7.67 -10.36 -26.17
C ARG A 385 9.01 -9.68 -25.86
N ALA A 386 9.34 -9.51 -24.59
CA ALA A 386 10.59 -8.89 -24.15
C ALA A 386 11.81 -9.68 -24.63
N VAL A 387 11.79 -11.01 -24.47
CA VAL A 387 12.87 -11.89 -24.92
C VAL A 387 12.96 -11.86 -26.45
N LEU A 388 11.83 -11.91 -27.18
CA LEU A 388 11.86 -11.80 -28.64
C LEU A 388 12.44 -10.46 -29.12
N VAL A 389 12.13 -9.35 -28.44
CA VAL A 389 12.71 -8.04 -28.72
C VAL A 389 14.21 -8.04 -28.43
N ALA A 390 14.65 -8.60 -27.30
CA ALA A 390 16.08 -8.72 -26.97
C ALA A 390 16.84 -9.59 -28.00
N GLN A 391 16.24 -10.69 -28.47
CA GLN A 391 16.81 -11.53 -29.53
C GLN A 391 16.90 -10.80 -30.86
N ALA A 392 15.83 -10.10 -31.26
CA ALA A 392 15.85 -9.28 -32.47
C ALA A 392 16.92 -8.18 -32.38
N ALA A 393 17.03 -7.49 -31.25
CA ALA A 393 18.04 -6.47 -31.03
C ALA A 393 19.46 -7.04 -31.09
N MET A 394 19.70 -8.21 -30.50
CA MET A 394 20.99 -8.90 -30.57
C MET A 394 21.34 -9.33 -32.00
N LEU A 395 20.40 -9.89 -32.76
CA LEU A 395 20.61 -10.23 -34.17
C LEU A 395 20.88 -8.98 -35.00
N CYS A 396 20.18 -7.87 -34.75
CA CYS A 396 20.46 -6.60 -35.41
C CYS A 396 21.86 -6.07 -35.05
N ALA A 397 22.27 -6.17 -33.78
CA ALA A 397 23.59 -5.73 -33.31
C ALA A 397 24.74 -6.52 -33.97
N VAL A 398 24.54 -7.81 -34.22
CA VAL A 398 25.57 -8.71 -34.78
C VAL A 398 25.55 -8.71 -36.31
N LEU A 399 24.38 -8.67 -36.95
CA LEU A 399 24.26 -8.89 -38.40
C LEU A 399 24.22 -7.61 -39.23
N VAL A 400 23.92 -6.45 -38.64
CA VAL A 400 23.89 -5.18 -39.38
C VAL A 400 25.31 -4.60 -39.44
N PRO A 401 25.96 -4.48 -40.61
CA PRO A 401 27.38 -4.12 -40.70
C PRO A 401 27.72 -2.77 -40.06
N PHE A 402 26.86 -1.77 -40.21
CA PHE A 402 27.05 -0.46 -39.57
C PHE A 402 27.06 -0.56 -38.03
N LEU A 403 26.15 -1.35 -37.46
CA LEU A 403 26.00 -1.48 -36.01
C LEU A 403 27.05 -2.42 -35.41
N SER A 404 27.35 -3.52 -36.10
CA SER A 404 28.39 -4.48 -35.73
C SER A 404 29.77 -3.83 -35.78
N ASP A 405 30.18 -3.31 -36.95
CA ASP A 405 31.59 -3.03 -37.20
C ASP A 405 32.00 -1.64 -36.73
N GLN A 406 31.15 -0.61 -36.97
CA GLN A 406 31.49 0.79 -36.66
C GLN A 406 31.10 1.22 -35.25
N VAL A 407 29.98 0.71 -34.73
CA VAL A 407 29.45 1.13 -33.43
C VAL A 407 29.94 0.17 -32.34
N LEU A 408 29.64 -1.12 -32.45
CA LEU A 408 29.91 -2.09 -31.37
C LEU A 408 31.29 -2.74 -31.45
N GLY A 409 31.99 -2.66 -32.58
CA GLY A 409 33.27 -3.33 -32.80
C GLY A 409 33.15 -4.86 -32.71
N LEU A 410 32.07 -5.41 -33.26
CA LEU A 410 31.78 -6.84 -33.40
C LEU A 410 32.12 -7.31 -34.81
N SER A 411 32.25 -8.62 -35.01
CA SER A 411 32.51 -9.26 -36.30
C SER A 411 31.50 -10.39 -36.51
N GLY A 412 30.23 -10.03 -36.72
CA GLY A 412 29.15 -10.99 -36.83
C GLY A 412 29.17 -11.86 -38.10
N GLY A 413 29.76 -11.35 -39.19
CA GLY A 413 29.89 -12.06 -40.45
C GLY A 413 30.90 -13.21 -40.43
N ASP A 414 31.93 -13.12 -39.57
CA ASP A 414 33.15 -13.94 -39.72
C ASP A 414 33.32 -15.01 -38.63
N ILE A 415 32.43 -15.09 -37.64
CA ILE A 415 32.49 -16.10 -36.56
C ILE A 415 32.23 -17.54 -37.05
N GLY A 416 31.63 -17.71 -38.23
CA GLY A 416 31.30 -19.01 -38.82
C GLY A 416 30.36 -19.88 -37.98
N ALA A 417 30.08 -21.11 -38.44
CA ALA A 417 29.17 -22.02 -37.74
C ALA A 417 29.68 -22.42 -36.34
N PHE A 418 31.00 -22.52 -36.16
CA PHE A 418 31.62 -22.86 -34.88
C PHE A 418 31.31 -21.80 -33.80
N GLY A 419 31.45 -20.51 -34.13
CA GLY A 419 31.17 -19.44 -33.18
C GLY A 419 29.71 -19.44 -32.71
N TRP A 420 28.76 -19.66 -33.63
CA TRP A 420 27.34 -19.78 -33.28
C TRP A 420 27.05 -20.99 -32.38
N VAL A 421 27.61 -22.16 -32.69
CA VAL A 421 27.43 -23.36 -31.86
C VAL A 421 28.01 -23.16 -30.47
N LEU A 422 29.21 -22.58 -30.37
CA LEU A 422 29.85 -22.28 -29.09
C LEU A 422 29.04 -21.25 -28.28
N ALA A 423 28.49 -20.23 -28.94
CA ALA A 423 27.62 -19.26 -28.28
C ALA A 423 26.34 -19.89 -27.73
N CYS A 424 25.75 -20.86 -28.44
CA CYS A 424 24.58 -21.61 -27.98
C CYS A 424 24.85 -22.58 -26.82
N LEU A 425 26.10 -22.96 -26.57
CA LEU A 425 26.45 -23.77 -25.38
C LEU A 425 26.31 -22.98 -24.08
N GLY A 426 26.49 -21.66 -24.11
CA GLY A 426 26.32 -20.75 -22.97
C GLY A 426 24.94 -20.80 -22.31
N PRO A 427 23.85 -20.52 -23.03
CA PRO A 427 22.50 -20.60 -22.47
C PRO A 427 22.16 -22.02 -22.00
N ALA A 428 22.63 -23.07 -22.67
CA ALA A 428 22.41 -24.45 -22.26
C ALA A 428 23.10 -24.78 -20.93
N ALA A 429 24.36 -24.38 -20.77
CA ALA A 429 25.10 -24.54 -19.51
C ALA A 429 24.48 -23.71 -18.39
N THR A 430 24.15 -22.45 -18.67
CA THR A 430 23.48 -21.53 -17.73
C THR A 430 22.16 -22.11 -17.26
N LEU A 431 21.35 -22.67 -18.15
CA LEU A 431 20.09 -23.32 -17.82
C LEU A 431 20.26 -24.41 -16.76
N VAL A 432 21.16 -25.36 -17.02
CA VAL A 432 21.40 -26.53 -16.15
C VAL A 432 21.97 -26.09 -14.81
N LEU A 433 23.01 -25.26 -14.82
CA LEU A 433 23.70 -24.83 -13.60
C LEU A 433 22.81 -23.95 -12.73
N CYS A 434 22.07 -23.00 -13.31
CA CYS A 434 21.16 -22.15 -12.54
C CYS A 434 19.97 -22.95 -11.98
N GLU A 435 19.42 -23.93 -12.71
CA GLU A 435 18.39 -24.84 -12.15
C GLU A 435 18.96 -25.67 -10.99
N LEU A 436 20.22 -26.11 -11.05
CA LEU A 436 20.88 -26.77 -9.92
C LEU A 436 20.96 -25.85 -8.69
N THR A 437 21.24 -24.56 -8.88
CA THR A 437 21.26 -23.59 -7.76
C THR A 437 19.90 -23.46 -7.06
N LYS A 438 18.79 -23.66 -7.76
CA LYS A 438 17.45 -23.61 -7.15
C LYS A 438 17.24 -24.69 -6.08
N LEU A 439 17.91 -25.84 -6.20
CA LEU A 439 17.84 -26.89 -5.17
C LEU A 439 18.38 -26.37 -3.83
N LEU A 440 19.47 -25.60 -3.88
CA LEU A 440 20.05 -24.94 -2.71
C LEU A 440 19.16 -23.79 -2.22
N THR A 441 18.66 -22.96 -3.14
CA THR A 441 17.76 -21.84 -2.80
C THR A 441 16.47 -22.32 -2.13
N LYS A 442 15.91 -23.46 -2.57
CA LYS A 442 14.73 -24.07 -1.95
C LYS A 442 15.00 -24.50 -0.50
N ALA A 443 16.15 -25.12 -0.24
CA ALA A 443 16.56 -25.50 1.11
C ALA A 443 16.80 -24.28 2.01
N GLN A 444 17.34 -23.19 1.47
CA GLN A 444 17.57 -21.93 2.20
C GLN A 444 16.26 -21.21 2.53
N ARG A 445 15.36 -21.06 1.54
CA ARG A 445 14.04 -20.44 1.74
C ARG A 445 13.23 -21.18 2.80
N ALA A 446 13.27 -22.51 2.80
CA ALA A 446 12.58 -23.32 3.82
C ALA A 446 13.12 -23.09 5.25
N ARG A 447 14.39 -22.70 5.40
CA ARG A 447 14.99 -22.34 6.71
C ARG A 447 14.67 -20.91 7.14
N SER A 448 14.44 -20.00 6.19
CA SER A 448 14.18 -18.58 6.45
C SER A 448 12.71 -18.24 6.69
N LEU A 449 11.77 -19.05 6.21
CA LEU A 449 10.35 -18.85 6.50
C LEU A 449 10.08 -19.11 7.99
N PRO A 450 9.37 -18.21 8.70
CA PRO A 450 8.93 -18.52 10.04
C PRO A 450 8.09 -19.80 9.99
N LYS A 451 8.44 -20.79 10.81
CA LYS A 451 7.62 -21.99 10.96
C LYS A 451 6.21 -21.51 11.28
N ALA A 452 5.22 -22.00 10.54
CA ALA A 452 3.82 -21.75 10.86
C ALA A 452 3.65 -22.04 12.37
N PRO A 453 2.93 -21.20 13.13
CA PRO A 453 2.59 -21.56 14.49
C PRO A 453 1.97 -22.94 14.44
N ALA A 454 2.56 -23.90 15.18
CA ALA A 454 2.08 -25.27 15.24
C ALA A 454 0.57 -25.21 15.41
N ASP A 455 -0.14 -25.85 14.49
CA ASP A 455 -1.59 -25.82 14.41
C ASP A 455 -2.15 -26.01 15.81
N LYS A 456 -3.03 -25.11 16.24
CA LYS A 456 -3.91 -25.35 17.37
C LYS A 456 -4.81 -26.53 16.96
N GLU A 457 -4.31 -27.75 17.09
CA GLU A 457 -5.05 -29.01 16.91
C GLU A 457 -6.17 -29.21 17.95
N GLY A 458 -6.62 -28.17 18.66
CA GLY A 458 -7.62 -28.23 19.72
C GLY A 458 -8.88 -27.40 19.51
N ALA A 459 -9.12 -26.84 18.32
CA ALA A 459 -10.34 -26.07 18.04
C ALA A 459 -11.13 -26.66 16.87
N LYS A 460 -11.42 -27.96 16.96
CA LYS A 460 -12.58 -28.56 16.31
C LYS A 460 -13.45 -29.12 17.43
N GLU A 461 -14.76 -28.95 17.26
CA GLU A 461 -15.84 -29.28 18.20
C GLU A 461 -16.18 -28.14 19.16
N GLU A 462 -17.01 -27.22 18.66
CA GLU A 462 -18.29 -26.86 19.30
C GLU A 462 -19.06 -25.92 18.35
N GLU A 463 -19.79 -26.53 17.41
CA GLU A 463 -21.12 -26.07 17.00
C GLU A 463 -22.09 -27.17 17.50
N PRO A 464 -23.28 -26.82 18.00
CA PRO A 464 -24.25 -25.96 17.31
C PRO A 464 -24.70 -24.69 18.04
#